data_AF-A0A538CR58-F1
#
_entry.id   AF-A0A538CR58-F1
#
_cell.length_a   1.000
_cell.length_b   1.000
_cell.length_c   1.000
_cell.angle_alpha   90.00
_cell.angle_beta   90.00
_cell.angle_gamma   90.00
#
_symmetry.space_group_name_H-M   'P 1'
#
loop_
_entity.id
_entity.type
_entity.pdbx_description
1 polymer ?
#
loop_
_entity_poly.entity_id
_entity_poly.type
_entity_poly.pdbx_seq_one_letter_code
_entity_poly.pdbx_strand_id
1 'polypeptide(L)'
;YDAVALASGKLLLVVGDVAGRGIAAASTMGQLRSAVRSYALLESDPAVLLARLNHFQFSMAWDDMATVLLAVIDPAAATVEYATAGHP
;
A
#
# COMPACT_ATOMS: atom_id res chain seq x y z
N TYR A 1 -4.92 -2.76 -7.51
CA TYR A 1 -5.26 -1.48 -6.86
C TYR A 1 -6.24 -1.72 -5.70
N ASP A 2 -6.33 -0.78 -4.75
CA ASP A 2 -7.30 -0.74 -3.64
C ASP A 2 -7.57 0.72 -3.21
N ALA A 3 -8.71 0.98 -2.55
CA ALA A 3 -9.07 2.28 -2.00
C ALA A 3 -9.67 2.13 -0.60
N VAL A 4 -9.16 2.92 0.36
CA VAL A 4 -9.50 2.83 1.79
C VAL A 4 -9.83 4.20 2.33
N ALA A 5 -11.04 4.36 2.88
CA ALA A 5 -11.39 5.56 3.62
C ALA A 5 -10.65 5.59 4.97
N LEU A 6 -9.95 6.68 5.24
CA LEU A 6 -9.26 6.89 6.51
C LEU A 6 -10.20 7.56 7.51
N ALA A 7 -9.99 7.33 8.81
CA ALA A 7 -10.81 7.93 9.88
C ALA A 7 -10.77 9.47 9.87
N SER A 8 -9.72 10.06 9.28
CA SER A 8 -9.57 11.51 9.09
C SER A 8 -10.48 12.10 8.00
N GLY A 9 -11.23 11.28 7.26
CA GLY A 9 -12.00 11.70 6.09
C GLY A 9 -11.18 11.78 4.80
N LYS A 10 -9.88 11.49 4.86
CA LYS A 10 -9.00 11.33 3.69
C LYS A 10 -9.21 9.98 3.01
N LEU A 11 -8.75 9.86 1.76
CA LEU A 11 -8.79 8.61 0.98
C LEU A 11 -7.38 8.09 0.72
N LEU A 12 -7.08 6.87 1.13
CA LEU A 12 -5.86 6.17 0.73
C LEU A 12 -6.13 5.34 -0.53
N LEU A 13 -5.41 5.66 -1.61
CA LEU A 13 -5.32 4.89 -2.84
C LEU A 13 -4.04 4.04 -2.79
N VAL A 14 -4.18 2.77 -3.15
CA VAL A 14 -3.09 1.81 -3.23
C VAL A 14 -3.04 1.28 -4.66
N VAL A 15 -1.91 1.46 -5.33
CA VAL A 15 -1.62 0.81 -6.60
C VAL A 15 -0.38 -0.04 -6.40
N GLY A 16 -0.35 -1.22 -7.00
CA GLY A 16 0.82 -2.08 -6.88
C GLY A 16 0.72 -3.28 -7.78
N ASP A 17 1.87 -3.84 -8.07
CA ASP A 17 2.07 -5.01 -8.91
C ASP A 17 3.07 -5.96 -8.25
N VAL A 18 2.90 -7.26 -8.43
CA VAL A 18 3.79 -8.28 -7.88
C VAL A 18 4.45 -9.00 -9.05
N ALA A 19 5.77 -9.03 -9.06
CA ALA A 19 6.55 -9.78 -10.03
C ALA A 19 6.21 -11.27 -9.93
N GLY A 20 5.88 -11.88 -11.07
CA GLY A 20 5.45 -13.28 -11.12
C GLY A 20 4.07 -13.42 -11.76
N ARG A 21 3.51 -14.63 -11.69
CA ARG A 21 2.19 -14.93 -12.27
C ARG A 21 1.44 -16.01 -11.52
N GLY A 22 0.13 -16.02 -11.69
CA GLY A 22 -0.75 -17.05 -11.15
C GLY A 22 -1.12 -16.82 -9.68
N ILE A 23 -1.52 -17.91 -9.01
CA ILE A 23 -2.15 -17.85 -7.69
C ILE A 23 -1.19 -17.34 -6.61
N ALA A 24 0.10 -17.63 -6.71
CA ALA A 24 1.12 -17.16 -5.76
C ALA A 24 1.18 -15.62 -5.74
N ALA A 25 1.41 -14.99 -6.90
CA ALA A 25 1.44 -13.52 -7.02
C ALA A 25 0.12 -12.87 -6.58
N ALA A 26 -1.02 -13.48 -6.93
CA ALA A 26 -2.33 -13.00 -6.50
C ALA A 26 -2.52 -13.07 -4.97
N SER A 27 -2.02 -14.14 -4.34
CA SER A 27 -2.04 -14.32 -2.88
C SER A 27 -1.16 -13.28 -2.19
N THR A 28 0.05 -13.04 -2.70
CA THR A 28 0.97 -12.00 -2.21
C THR A 28 0.33 -10.63 -2.25
N MET A 29 -0.27 -10.25 -3.40
CA MET A 29 -0.98 -8.97 -3.54
C MET A 29 -2.18 -8.87 -2.59
N GLY A 30 -2.90 -9.97 -2.36
CA GLY A 30 -3.98 -10.05 -1.39
C GLY A 30 -3.51 -9.79 0.04
N GLN A 31 -2.37 -10.35 0.43
CA GLN A 31 -1.78 -10.17 1.75
C GLN A 31 -1.24 -8.74 1.95
N LEU A 32 -0.53 -8.19 0.95
CA LEU A 32 -0.08 -6.78 0.97
C LEU A 32 -1.26 -5.83 1.15
N ARG A 33 -2.34 -6.04 0.41
CA ARG A 33 -3.56 -5.22 0.52
C ARG A 33 -4.19 -5.29 1.91
N SER A 34 -4.28 -6.49 2.49
CA SER A 34 -4.78 -6.68 3.85
C SER A 34 -3.89 -5.98 4.90
N ALA A 35 -2.57 -6.05 4.74
CA ALA A 35 -1.63 -5.36 5.60
C ALA A 35 -1.79 -3.83 5.52
N VAL A 36 -1.88 -3.28 4.30
CA VAL A 36 -2.11 -1.83 4.11
C VAL A 36 -3.41 -1.40 4.77
N ARG A 37 -4.51 -2.13 4.60
CA ARG A 37 -5.79 -1.82 5.27
C ARG A 37 -5.67 -1.79 6.78
N SER A 38 -4.90 -2.71 7.37
CA SER A 38 -4.66 -2.73 8.81
C SER A 38 -3.83 -1.53 9.28
N TYR A 39 -2.75 -1.20 8.57
CA TYR A 39 -1.91 -0.06 8.93
C TYR A 39 -2.60 1.28 8.73
N ALA A 40 -3.45 1.40 7.70
CA ALA A 40 -4.24 2.60 7.39
C ALA A 40 -5.25 2.96 8.50
N LEU A 41 -5.56 2.03 9.42
CA LEU A 41 -6.38 2.34 10.61
C LEU A 41 -5.64 3.21 11.63
N LEU A 42 -4.31 3.20 11.60
CA LEU A 42 -3.46 3.81 12.62
C LEU A 42 -2.56 4.92 12.06
N GLU A 43 -2.28 4.89 10.76
CA GLU A 43 -1.34 5.78 10.09
C GLU A 43 -1.94 6.34 8.81
N SER A 44 -1.69 7.63 8.57
CA SER A 44 -2.13 8.36 7.38
C SER A 44 -0.98 8.95 6.56
N ASP A 45 0.26 8.88 7.06
CA ASP A 45 1.45 9.24 6.29
C ASP A 45 1.81 8.10 5.30
N PRO A 46 1.78 8.36 3.98
CA PRO A 46 2.06 7.35 2.97
C PRO A 46 3.50 6.82 3.04
N ALA A 47 4.48 7.61 3.47
CA ALA A 47 5.88 7.16 3.60
C ALA A 47 6.03 6.16 4.76
N VAL A 48 5.38 6.43 5.89
CA VAL A 48 5.37 5.52 7.04
C VAL A 48 4.64 4.23 6.71
N LEU A 49 3.48 4.32 6.02
CA LEU A 49 2.75 3.14 5.55
C LEU A 49 3.61 2.29 4.61
N LEU A 50 4.32 2.91 3.68
CA LEU A 50 5.18 2.21 2.72
C LEU A 50 6.35 1.51 3.43
N ALA A 51 6.98 2.18 4.40
CA ALA A 51 8.06 1.59 5.18
C ALA A 51 7.59 0.36 5.99
N ARG A 52 6.40 0.43 6.60
CA ARG A 52 5.79 -0.71 7.31
C ARG A 52 5.45 -1.85 6.36
N LEU A 53 4.92 -1.54 5.18
CA LEU A 53 4.61 -2.53 4.15
C LEU A 53 5.87 -3.24 3.65
N ASN A 54 6.95 -2.50 3.45
CA ASN A 54 8.25 -3.04 3.07
C ASN A 54 8.78 -4.00 4.14
N HIS A 55 8.70 -3.62 5.42
CA HIS A 55 9.09 -4.50 6.52
C HIS A 55 8.22 -5.76 6.59
N PHE A 56 6.91 -5.63 6.38
CA PHE A 56 5.98 -6.77 6.32
C PHE A 56 6.37 -7.74 5.20
N GLN A 57 6.66 -7.25 3.99
CA GLN A 57 7.12 -8.09 2.87
C GLN A 57 8.38 -8.89 3.24
N PHE A 58 9.39 -8.25 3.85
CA PHE A 58 10.60 -8.95 4.30
C PHE A 58 10.31 -10.00 5.39
N SER A 59 9.36 -9.73 6.29
CA SER A 59 8.98 -10.67 7.36
C SER A 59 8.30 -11.95 6.85
N MET A 60 7.67 -11.87 5.69
CA MET A 60 6.98 -13.00 5.05
C MET A 60 7.91 -13.89 4.23
N ALA A 61 9.20 -13.54 4.13
CA ALA A 61 10.22 -14.25 3.34
C ALA A 61 9.79 -14.51 1.89
N TRP A 62 9.06 -13.57 1.28
CA TRP A 62 8.71 -13.66 -0.13
C TRP A 62 9.92 -13.35 -1.00
N ASP A 63 10.24 -14.25 -1.94
CA ASP A 63 11.22 -14.01 -3.00
C ASP A 63 10.65 -13.09 -4.11
N ASP A 64 9.35 -12.81 -4.09
CA ASP A 64 8.68 -11.99 -5.09
C ASP A 64 8.94 -10.49 -4.83
N MET A 65 9.40 -9.79 -5.87
CA MET A 65 9.45 -8.32 -5.87
C MET A 65 8.05 -7.74 -6.06
N ALA A 66 7.75 -6.63 -5.38
CA ALA A 66 6.49 -5.90 -5.58
C ALA A 66 6.78 -4.41 -5.83
N THR A 67 6.00 -3.79 -6.70
CA THR A 67 5.93 -2.33 -6.82
C THR A 67 4.68 -1.82 -6.12
N VAL A 68 4.78 -0.68 -5.45
CA VAL A 68 3.65 -0.08 -4.71
C VAL A 68 3.69 1.45 -4.84
N LEU A 69 2.53 2.05 -5.04
CA LEU A 69 2.25 3.47 -4.86
C LEU A 69 1.13 3.60 -3.82
N LEU A 70 1.40 4.39 -2.79
CA LEU A 70 0.43 4.81 -1.78
C LEU A 70 0.17 6.29 -1.97
N ALA A 71 -1.08 6.69 -2.15
CA ALA A 71 -1.47 8.09 -2.26
C ALA A 71 -2.61 8.40 -1.30
N VAL A 72 -2.42 9.42 -0.47
CA VAL A 72 -3.40 9.92 0.48
C VAL A 72 -3.95 11.22 -0.07
N ILE A 73 -5.24 11.21 -0.36
CA ILE A 73 -5.99 12.32 -0.96
C ILE A 73 -6.76 13.01 0.17
N ASP A 74 -6.49 14.29 0.36
CA ASP A 74 -7.25 15.18 1.24
C ASP A 74 -8.18 16.05 0.39
N PRO A 75 -9.48 15.70 0.30
CA PRO A 75 -10.43 16.47 -0.50
C PRO A 75 -10.74 17.85 0.09
N ALA A 76 -10.58 18.03 1.40
CA ALA A 76 -10.86 19.31 2.06
C ALA A 76 -9.75 20.32 1.79
N ALA A 77 -8.50 19.86 1.82
CA ALA A 77 -7.33 20.68 1.50
C ALA A 77 -6.98 20.71 0.00
N ALA A 78 -7.63 19.88 -0.83
CA ALA A 78 -7.29 19.66 -2.23
C ALA A 78 -5.81 19.27 -2.44
N THR A 79 -5.29 18.41 -1.57
CA THR A 79 -3.89 17.94 -1.61
C THR A 79 -3.80 16.44 -1.81
N VAL A 80 -2.66 16.01 -2.35
CA VAL A 80 -2.30 14.59 -2.49
C VAL A 80 -0.87 14.42 -1.98
N GLU A 81 -0.71 13.53 -1.01
CA GLU A 81 0.59 13.09 -0.51
C GLU A 81 0.79 11.66 -0.99
N TYR A 82 1.99 11.31 -1.49
CA TYR A 82 2.22 9.96 -1.98
C TYR A 82 3.63 9.46 -1.70
N ALA A 83 3.77 8.15 -1.64
CA ALA A 83 5.03 7.44 -1.54
C ALA A 83 5.02 6.25 -2.50
N THR A 84 6.15 5.99 -3.16
CA THR A 84 6.28 4.89 -4.12
C THR A 84 7.48 4.01 -3.80
N ALA A 85 7.35 2.73 -4.08
CA ALA A 85 8.42 1.74 -4.11
C ALA A 85 8.40 1.06 -5.48
N GLY A 86 9.32 1.46 -6.36
CA GLY A 86 9.47 0.88 -7.70
C GLY A 86 8.30 1.09 -8.66
N HIS A 87 7.24 1.80 -8.26
CA HIS A 87 6.12 2.17 -9.11
C HIS A 87 6.45 3.51 -9.82
N PRO A 88 6.13 3.68 -11.12
CA PRO A 88 6.38 4.92 -11.87
C PRO A 88 5.62 6.12 -11.34
#